data_AF-A0A7K7Y0W5-F1
#
_entry.id   AF-A0A7K7Y0W5-F1
#
_cell.length_a   1.000
_cell.length_b   1.000
_cell.length_c   1.000
_cell.angle_alpha   90.00
_cell.angle_beta   90.00
_cell.angle_gamma   90.00
#
_symmetry.space_group_name_H-M   'P 1'
#
loop_
_entity.id
_entity.type
_entity.pdbx_description
1 polymer ?
#
loop_
_entity_poly.entity_id
_entity_poly.type
_entity_poly.pdbx_seq_one_letter_code
_entity_poly.pdbx_strand_id
1 'polypeptide(L)'
;MREVILVYLDRSGGLQKFVHDCKKYNDSKQSYAVYRFIISINPSDIAELDATLGNYILHNPLQAAQIFQSVCFIAIKTLSLIEQLQTEAQISILLKPTHLPSLPSYVLSLSAYPFNYTSQRFYMSEGIVIAMGTVTKYTQGARFLCTEETCPFSEGFRCIRVHCPGATESATVRNDFVCSLCSSPLQEDMKFRVLGDKQIVEMIDAKILNALKGYSVDKSHFRIQAFTLFLR
;
A
#
# COMPACT_ATOMS: atom_id res chain seq x y z
N MET A 1 -18.36 0.50 10.73
CA MET A 1 -17.24 0.80 9.80
C MET A 1 -17.43 0.21 8.41
N ARG A 2 -17.67 -1.10 8.21
CA ARG A 2 -17.82 -1.69 6.86
C ARG A 2 -18.97 -1.07 6.04
N GLU A 3 -20.13 -0.88 6.65
CA GLU A 3 -21.28 -0.23 6.01
C GLU A 3 -20.98 1.21 5.59
N VAL A 4 -20.33 1.97 6.48
CA VAL A 4 -19.90 3.35 6.20
C VAL A 4 -18.93 3.40 5.01
N ILE A 5 -17.99 2.46 4.93
CA ILE A 5 -17.07 2.36 3.78
C ILE A 5 -17.85 2.09 2.48
N LEU A 6 -18.83 1.19 2.52
CA LEU A 6 -19.65 0.90 1.35
C LEU A 6 -20.44 2.14 0.91
N VAL A 7 -21.07 2.85 1.85
CA VAL A 7 -21.79 4.11 1.59
C VAL A 7 -20.85 5.17 1.01
N TYR A 8 -19.63 5.29 1.55
CA TYR A 8 -18.62 6.19 1.02
C TYR A 8 -18.22 5.83 -0.41
N LEU A 9 -17.94 4.55 -0.68
CA LEU A 9 -17.55 4.09 -2.02
C LEU A 9 -18.66 4.33 -3.04
N ASP A 10 -19.92 4.15 -2.65
CA ASP A 10 -21.07 4.43 -3.50
C ASP A 10 -21.17 5.93 -3.83
N ARG A 11 -21.17 6.79 -2.80
CA ARG A 11 -21.28 8.26 -2.96
C ARG A 11 -20.12 8.90 -3.71
N SER A 12 -18.90 8.39 -3.53
CA SER A 12 -17.69 8.92 -4.16
C SER A 12 -17.48 8.42 -5.60
N GLY A 13 -18.33 7.52 -6.10
CA GLY A 13 -18.10 6.79 -7.35
C GLY A 13 -16.98 5.75 -7.28
N GLY A 14 -16.37 5.56 -6.10
CA GLY A 14 -15.33 4.56 -5.86
C GLY A 14 -15.79 3.13 -6.13
N LEU A 15 -17.05 2.80 -5.84
CA LEU A 15 -17.62 1.48 -6.10
C LEU A 15 -17.73 1.20 -7.62
N GLN A 16 -18.16 2.18 -8.41
CA GLN A 16 -18.25 2.04 -9.86
C GLN A 16 -16.86 1.83 -10.49
N LYS A 17 -15.88 2.62 -10.05
CA LYS A 17 -14.48 2.44 -10.45
C LYS A 17 -13.96 1.06 -10.06
N PHE A 18 -14.24 0.61 -8.84
CA PHE A 18 -13.85 -0.72 -8.36
C PHE A 18 -14.45 -1.84 -9.21
N VAL A 19 -15.74 -1.77 -9.53
CA VAL A 19 -16.42 -2.71 -10.44
C VAL A 19 -15.77 -2.70 -11.82
N HIS A 20 -15.42 -1.53 -12.34
CA HIS A 20 -14.70 -1.41 -13.60
C HIS A 20 -13.30 -2.04 -13.53
N ASP A 21 -12.55 -1.79 -12.45
CA ASP A 21 -11.22 -2.36 -12.23
C ASP A 21 -11.26 -3.89 -12.10
N CYS A 22 -12.33 -4.47 -11.55
CA CYS A 22 -12.51 -5.92 -11.49
C CYS A 22 -12.54 -6.56 -12.90
N LYS A 23 -13.11 -5.88 -13.90
CA LYS A 23 -13.22 -6.41 -15.27
C LYS A 23 -11.87 -6.73 -15.90
N LYS A 24 -10.81 -5.99 -15.52
CA LYS A 24 -9.44 -6.21 -16.00
C LYS A 24 -8.90 -7.61 -15.66
N TYR A 25 -9.49 -8.27 -14.67
CA TYR A 25 -9.08 -9.59 -14.23
C TYR A 25 -9.87 -10.73 -14.89
N ASN A 26 -10.97 -10.42 -15.58
CA ASN A 26 -11.83 -11.43 -16.21
C ASN A 26 -11.32 -11.89 -17.57
N ASP A 27 -10.34 -11.19 -18.15
CA ASP A 27 -9.75 -11.55 -19.45
C ASP A 27 -8.83 -12.77 -19.35
N SER A 28 -8.38 -13.13 -18.14
CA SER A 28 -7.50 -14.28 -17.90
C SER A 28 -8.29 -15.47 -17.37
N LYS A 29 -8.06 -16.65 -17.96
CA LYS A 29 -8.59 -17.92 -17.46
C LYS A 29 -7.87 -18.41 -16.19
N GLN A 30 -6.76 -17.79 -15.80
CA GLN A 30 -5.96 -18.18 -14.64
C GLN A 30 -6.29 -17.32 -13.42
N SER A 31 -6.40 -17.97 -12.25
CA SER A 31 -6.54 -17.26 -10.97
C SER A 31 -5.26 -16.49 -10.66
N TYR A 32 -5.38 -15.31 -10.08
CA TYR A 32 -4.25 -14.51 -9.64
C TYR A 32 -3.94 -14.78 -8.17
N ALA A 33 -2.67 -14.75 -7.81
CA ALA A 33 -2.27 -14.80 -6.41
C ALA A 33 -2.76 -13.59 -5.64
N VAL A 34 -2.70 -12.42 -6.29
CA VAL A 34 -3.10 -11.13 -5.72
C VAL A 34 -3.84 -10.30 -6.76
N TYR A 35 -5.07 -9.91 -6.45
CA TYR A 35 -5.88 -8.90 -7.11
C TYR A 35 -5.67 -7.57 -6.41
N ARG A 36 -5.10 -6.58 -7.10
CA ARG A 36 -4.68 -5.31 -6.51
C ARG A 36 -5.59 -4.18 -6.94
N PHE A 37 -6.13 -3.44 -5.98
CA PHE A 37 -7.02 -2.31 -6.23
C PHE A 37 -6.50 -1.05 -5.56
N ILE A 38 -6.59 0.07 -6.27
CA ILE A 38 -6.22 1.39 -5.76
C ILE A 38 -7.49 2.18 -5.51
N ILE A 39 -7.81 2.40 -4.24
CA ILE A 39 -8.99 3.14 -3.82
C ILE A 39 -8.57 4.57 -3.49
N SER A 40 -9.08 5.50 -4.28
CA SER A 40 -8.88 6.93 -4.04
C SER A 40 -9.79 7.37 -2.89
N ILE A 41 -9.20 8.07 -1.92
CA ILE A 41 -9.91 8.48 -0.70
C ILE A 41 -9.78 9.98 -0.53
N ASN A 42 -10.90 10.65 -0.32
CA ASN A 42 -10.93 12.00 0.20
C ASN A 42 -11.12 11.93 1.72
N PRO A 43 -10.09 12.29 2.52
CA PRO A 43 -10.20 12.20 3.97
C PRO A 43 -11.30 13.11 4.55
N SER A 44 -11.59 14.25 3.91
CA SER A 44 -12.62 15.19 4.36
C SER A 44 -14.01 14.59 4.21
N ASP A 45 -14.34 14.06 3.03
CA ASP A 45 -15.63 13.40 2.77
C ASP A 45 -15.87 12.21 3.72
N ILE A 46 -14.82 11.43 4.00
CA ILE A 46 -14.94 10.32 4.95
C ILE A 46 -15.14 10.84 6.38
N ALA A 47 -14.40 11.88 6.79
CA ALA A 47 -14.53 12.42 8.14
C ALA A 47 -15.92 13.07 8.37
N GLU A 48 -16.52 13.67 7.35
CA GLU A 48 -17.90 14.17 7.37
C GLU A 48 -18.92 13.03 7.49
N LEU A 49 -18.68 11.90 6.83
CA LEU A 49 -19.55 10.73 6.93
C LEU A 49 -19.38 9.99 8.28
N ASP A 50 -18.14 9.82 8.72
CA ASP A 50 -17.74 9.17 9.98
C ASP A 50 -16.32 9.64 10.38
N ALA A 51 -16.27 10.52 11.37
CA ALA A 51 -15.01 11.09 11.86
C ALA A 51 -14.05 10.02 12.43
N THR A 52 -14.58 8.93 13.00
CA THR A 52 -13.76 7.84 13.56
C THR A 52 -13.04 7.10 12.45
N LEU A 53 -13.75 6.78 11.37
CA LEU A 53 -13.19 6.14 10.17
C LEU A 53 -12.18 7.06 9.48
N GLY A 54 -12.50 8.36 9.33
CA GLY A 54 -11.59 9.34 8.73
C GLY A 54 -10.26 9.42 9.49
N ASN A 55 -10.33 9.56 10.82
CA ASN A 55 -9.14 9.55 11.67
C ASN A 55 -8.37 8.22 11.58
N TYR A 56 -9.09 7.10 11.56
CA TYR A 56 -8.50 5.76 11.47
C TYR A 56 -7.73 5.56 10.17
N ILE A 57 -8.26 5.97 9.02
CA ILE A 57 -7.58 5.89 7.72
C ILE A 57 -6.29 6.72 7.72
N LEU A 58 -6.33 7.93 8.28
CA LEU A 58 -5.19 8.83 8.26
C LEU A 58 -4.04 8.35 9.17
N HIS A 59 -4.36 7.69 10.28
CA HIS A 59 -3.38 7.30 11.31
C HIS A 59 -2.98 5.82 11.27
N ASN A 60 -3.86 4.95 10.78
CA ASN A 60 -3.67 3.49 10.72
C ASN A 60 -4.03 2.95 9.31
N PRO A 61 -3.34 3.41 8.25
CA PRO A 61 -3.72 3.13 6.87
C PRO A 61 -3.64 1.64 6.51
N LEU A 62 -2.72 0.88 7.10
CA LEU A 62 -2.57 -0.55 6.83
C LEU A 62 -3.77 -1.34 7.37
N GLN A 63 -4.18 -1.04 8.59
CA GLN A 63 -5.33 -1.68 9.21
C GLN A 63 -6.64 -1.19 8.57
N ALA A 64 -6.72 0.07 8.16
CA ALA A 64 -7.85 0.57 7.38
C ALA A 64 -7.97 -0.19 6.04
N ALA A 65 -6.87 -0.42 5.33
CA ALA A 65 -6.87 -1.17 4.08
C ALA A 65 -7.43 -2.59 4.23
N GLN A 66 -7.23 -3.25 5.37
CA GLN A 66 -7.83 -4.56 5.67
C GLN A 66 -9.36 -4.50 5.80
N ILE A 67 -9.91 -3.40 6.34
CA ILE A 67 -11.37 -3.24 6.40
C ILE A 67 -11.93 -3.04 5.00
N PHE A 68 -11.27 -2.22 4.17
CA PHE A 68 -11.63 -2.06 2.76
C PHE A 68 -11.51 -3.37 1.98
N GLN A 69 -10.47 -4.17 2.24
CA GLN A 69 -10.26 -5.49 1.64
C GLN A 69 -11.49 -6.39 1.88
N SER A 70 -11.98 -6.42 3.11
CA SER A 70 -13.18 -7.19 3.48
C SER A 70 -14.43 -6.71 2.76
N VAL A 71 -14.64 -5.38 2.66
CA VAL A 71 -15.78 -4.80 1.92
C VAL A 71 -15.69 -5.15 0.42
N CYS A 72 -14.50 -5.00 -0.18
CA CYS A 72 -14.26 -5.36 -1.57
C CYS A 72 -14.45 -6.86 -1.84
N PHE A 73 -14.02 -7.72 -0.92
CA PHE A 73 -14.24 -9.17 -1.02
C PHE A 73 -15.72 -9.50 -1.07
N ILE A 74 -16.50 -8.95 -0.14
CA ILE A 74 -17.95 -9.16 -0.07
C ILE A 74 -18.61 -8.62 -1.35
N ALA A 75 -18.22 -7.43 -1.82
CA ALA A 75 -18.76 -6.85 -3.06
C ALA A 75 -18.47 -7.73 -4.28
N ILE A 76 -17.24 -8.24 -4.44
CA ILE A 76 -16.88 -9.16 -5.53
C ILE A 76 -17.70 -10.43 -5.47
N LYS A 77 -17.86 -11.03 -4.29
CA LYS A 77 -18.62 -12.27 -4.12
C LYS A 77 -20.12 -12.09 -4.34
N THR A 78 -20.68 -10.97 -3.88
CA THR A 78 -22.11 -10.68 -4.00
C THR A 78 -22.50 -10.35 -5.44
N LEU A 79 -21.64 -9.62 -6.15
CA LEU A 79 -21.88 -9.18 -7.53
C LEU A 79 -21.23 -10.09 -8.57
N SER A 80 -20.61 -11.19 -8.16
CA SER A 80 -19.88 -12.13 -9.01
C SER A 80 -18.89 -11.45 -9.97
N LEU A 81 -18.12 -10.46 -9.48
CA LEU A 81 -17.29 -9.61 -10.33
C LEU A 81 -16.03 -10.32 -10.87
N ILE A 82 -15.49 -11.27 -10.10
CA ILE A 82 -14.27 -12.04 -10.41
C ILE A 82 -14.53 -13.49 -10.01
N GLU A 83 -14.70 -14.37 -11.00
CA GLU A 83 -15.07 -15.77 -10.78
C GLU A 83 -13.94 -16.56 -10.11
N GLN A 84 -12.69 -16.28 -10.48
CA GLN A 84 -11.51 -17.04 -10.05
C GLN A 84 -11.01 -16.63 -8.65
N LEU A 85 -11.59 -15.60 -8.04
CA LEU A 85 -11.26 -15.19 -6.68
C LEU A 85 -11.80 -16.24 -5.71
N GLN A 86 -10.94 -16.79 -4.84
CA GLN A 86 -11.32 -17.83 -3.87
C GLN A 86 -11.42 -17.26 -2.46
N THR A 87 -10.42 -16.50 -2.03
CA THR A 87 -10.26 -16.05 -0.64
C THR A 87 -10.04 -14.54 -0.54
N GLU A 88 -10.36 -13.96 0.63
CA GLU A 88 -10.10 -12.55 0.93
C GLU A 88 -8.59 -12.22 0.87
N ALA A 89 -7.73 -13.18 1.22
CA ALA A 89 -6.27 -13.02 1.21
C ALA A 89 -5.69 -12.70 -0.18
N GLN A 90 -6.43 -13.01 -1.26
CA GLN A 90 -6.04 -12.64 -2.62
C GLN A 90 -6.29 -11.16 -2.93
N ILE A 91 -6.98 -10.39 -2.09
CA ILE A 91 -7.25 -8.97 -2.38
C ILE A 91 -6.20 -8.09 -1.69
N SER A 92 -5.55 -7.22 -2.45
CA SER A 92 -4.67 -6.17 -1.95
C SER A 92 -5.28 -4.80 -2.21
N ILE A 93 -5.54 -4.05 -1.14
CA ILE A 93 -6.04 -2.68 -1.23
C ILE A 93 -4.91 -1.69 -0.96
N LEU A 94 -4.71 -0.75 -1.88
CA LEU A 94 -3.92 0.46 -1.66
C LEU A 94 -4.85 1.65 -1.50
N LEU A 95 -4.86 2.23 -0.31
CA LEU A 95 -5.55 3.48 -0.04
C LEU A 95 -4.70 4.65 -0.54
N LYS A 96 -5.24 5.43 -1.49
CA LYS A 96 -4.58 6.61 -2.06
C LYS A 96 -5.36 7.86 -1.65
N PRO A 97 -4.93 8.58 -0.60
CA PRO A 97 -5.56 9.85 -0.23
C PRO A 97 -5.40 10.86 -1.38
N THR A 98 -6.45 11.64 -1.65
CA THR A 98 -6.43 12.73 -2.65
C THR A 98 -5.62 13.92 -2.15
N HIS A 99 -5.68 14.18 -0.86
CA HIS A 99 -4.89 15.17 -0.14
C HIS A 99 -4.71 14.71 1.32
N LEU A 100 -3.80 15.37 2.04
CA LEU A 100 -3.71 15.25 3.50
C LEU A 100 -4.13 16.57 4.14
N PRO A 101 -4.62 16.56 5.39
CA PRO A 101 -4.92 17.79 6.11
C PRO A 101 -3.67 18.68 6.17
N SER A 102 -3.87 19.99 6.00
CA SER A 102 -2.82 21.02 6.07
C SER A 102 -2.38 21.30 7.51
N LEU A 103 -2.07 20.24 8.26
CA LEU A 103 -1.58 20.29 9.63
C LEU A 103 -0.09 19.94 9.65
N PRO A 104 0.74 20.61 10.48
CA PRO A 104 2.18 20.34 10.57
C PRO A 104 2.51 18.86 10.83
N SER A 105 1.62 18.12 11.50
CA SER A 105 1.78 16.69 11.79
C SER A 105 1.84 15.79 10.56
N TYR A 106 1.31 16.24 9.41
CA TYR A 106 1.34 15.50 8.14
C TYR A 106 2.47 15.97 7.22
N VAL A 107 3.14 17.07 7.54
CA VAL A 107 4.28 17.55 6.76
C VAL A 107 5.55 16.84 7.22
N LEU A 108 6.15 16.08 6.33
CA LEU A 108 7.47 15.50 6.52
C LEU A 108 8.51 16.60 6.32
N SER A 109 9.07 17.13 7.41
CA SER A 109 10.19 18.05 7.36
C SER A 109 11.48 17.24 7.30
N LEU A 110 12.10 17.24 6.12
CA LEU A 110 13.35 16.52 5.85
C LEU A 110 14.49 17.03 6.73
N SER A 111 14.51 18.32 7.08
CA SER A 111 15.51 18.89 7.99
C SER A 111 15.32 18.50 9.47
N ALA A 112 14.13 18.05 9.89
CA ALA A 112 13.82 17.67 11.27
C ALA A 112 13.80 16.14 11.50
N TYR A 113 14.00 15.35 10.44
CA TYR A 113 14.10 13.89 10.52
C TYR A 113 15.32 13.47 11.37
N PRO A 114 15.23 12.42 12.24
CA PRO A 114 14.18 11.41 12.35
C PRO A 114 13.13 11.63 13.47
N PHE A 115 13.20 12.75 14.20
CA PHE A 115 12.44 12.91 15.44
C PHE A 115 10.94 13.10 15.15
N ASN A 116 10.12 12.07 15.46
CA ASN A 116 8.64 11.95 15.35
C ASN A 116 8.06 11.13 14.18
N TYR A 117 8.87 10.48 13.33
CA TYR A 117 8.36 9.72 12.17
C TYR A 117 8.25 8.20 12.39
N THR A 118 8.00 7.75 13.62
CA THR A 118 7.88 6.31 13.94
C THR A 118 6.52 5.72 13.56
N SER A 119 5.46 6.53 13.41
CA SER A 119 4.15 6.04 13.03
C SER A 119 4.06 5.75 11.52
N GLN A 120 3.62 4.54 11.17
CA GLN A 120 3.35 4.08 9.81
C GLN A 120 2.04 4.68 9.28
N ARG A 121 2.04 5.99 9.04
CA ARG A 121 0.88 6.76 8.57
C ARG A 121 1.21 7.56 7.30
N PHE A 122 0.23 8.28 6.76
CA PHE A 122 0.47 9.14 5.61
C PHE A 122 1.23 10.42 5.99
N TYR A 123 2.16 10.82 5.14
CA TYR A 123 2.88 12.08 5.21
C TYR A 123 2.97 12.71 3.82
N MET A 124 3.08 14.04 3.79
CA MET A 124 3.34 14.84 2.61
C MET A 124 4.75 15.42 2.72
N SER A 125 5.53 15.31 1.64
CA SER A 125 6.84 15.95 1.53
C SER A 125 6.90 16.69 0.21
N GLU A 126 7.49 17.88 0.24
CA GLU A 126 7.85 18.64 -0.96
C GLU A 126 9.38 18.76 -1.01
N GLY A 127 9.95 18.63 -2.21
CA GLY A 127 11.39 18.65 -2.38
C GLY A 127 11.79 18.61 -3.85
N ILE A 128 13.10 18.60 -4.08
CA ILE A 128 13.68 18.61 -5.42
C ILE A 128 14.31 17.25 -5.66
N VAL A 129 13.93 16.62 -6.76
CA VAL A 129 14.54 15.38 -7.22
C VAL A 129 15.92 15.69 -7.77
N ILE A 130 16.95 15.09 -7.18
CA ILE A 130 18.35 15.28 -7.60
C ILE A 130 18.90 14.07 -8.37
N ALA A 131 18.31 12.89 -8.14
CA ALA A 131 18.65 11.69 -8.90
C ALA A 131 17.45 10.75 -8.98
N MET A 132 17.35 10.01 -10.08
CA MET A 132 16.36 8.96 -10.29
C MET A 132 17.07 7.71 -10.78
N GLY A 133 16.83 6.59 -10.11
CA GLY A 133 17.29 5.28 -10.55
C GLY A 133 16.47 4.76 -11.74
N THR A 134 16.95 3.67 -12.33
CA THR A 134 16.17 2.92 -13.32
C THR A 134 14.97 2.24 -12.68
N VAL A 135 13.94 1.96 -13.49
CA VAL A 135 12.80 1.16 -13.05
C VAL A 135 13.25 -0.30 -12.93
N THR A 136 13.02 -0.88 -11.76
CA THR A 136 13.37 -2.27 -11.43
C THR A 136 12.13 -3.03 -10.99
N LYS A 137 12.11 -4.36 -11.15
CA LYS A 137 11.01 -5.18 -10.66
C LYS A 137 11.20 -5.50 -9.18
N TYR A 138 10.10 -5.56 -8.43
CA TYR A 138 10.06 -6.03 -7.05
C TYR A 138 8.86 -6.96 -6.84
N THR A 139 8.95 -7.83 -5.84
CA THR A 139 7.86 -8.72 -5.48
C THR A 139 6.76 -7.96 -4.72
N GLN A 140 5.58 -7.85 -5.34
CA GLN A 140 4.39 -7.26 -4.75
C GLN A 140 3.59 -8.25 -3.91
N GLY A 141 3.64 -9.53 -4.28
CA GLY A 141 3.03 -10.58 -3.52
C GLY A 141 3.41 -11.96 -4.01
N ALA A 142 3.26 -12.93 -3.13
CA ALA A 142 3.62 -14.31 -3.38
C ALA A 142 2.63 -15.25 -2.68
N ARG A 143 2.38 -16.39 -3.33
CA ARG A 143 1.62 -17.49 -2.77
C ARG A 143 2.58 -18.48 -2.13
N PHE A 144 2.19 -18.98 -0.97
CA PHE A 144 2.89 -20.03 -0.26
C PHE A 144 1.97 -21.21 -0.03
N LEU A 145 2.53 -22.41 -0.02
CA LEU A 145 1.83 -23.66 0.23
C LEU A 145 2.51 -24.37 1.40
N CYS A 146 1.71 -24.99 2.26
CA CYS A 146 2.21 -25.83 3.33
C CYS A 146 2.84 -27.10 2.77
N THR A 147 4.04 -27.46 3.26
CA THR A 147 4.72 -28.68 2.82
C THR A 147 4.05 -29.96 3.33
N GLU A 148 3.23 -29.86 4.37
CA GLU A 148 2.43 -30.97 4.87
C GLU A 148 1.19 -31.17 3.98
N GLU A 149 1.15 -32.24 3.19
CA GLU A 149 0.11 -32.49 2.17
C GLU A 149 -1.30 -32.59 2.78
N THR A 150 -1.40 -33.15 3.99
CA THR A 150 -2.69 -33.30 4.70
C THR A 150 -3.22 -31.99 5.28
N CYS A 151 -2.40 -30.93 5.29
CA CYS A 151 -2.80 -29.63 5.81
C CYS A 151 -3.72 -28.91 4.82
N PRO A 152 -4.85 -28.32 5.25
CA PRO A 152 -5.70 -27.49 4.40
C PRO A 152 -5.01 -26.31 3.68
N PHE A 153 -3.78 -25.96 4.09
CA PHE A 153 -2.98 -24.88 3.47
C PHE A 153 -1.93 -25.42 2.48
N SER A 154 -1.91 -26.72 2.21
CA SER A 154 -1.08 -27.32 1.16
C SER A 154 -1.55 -26.95 -0.26
N GLU A 155 -2.80 -26.53 -0.38
CA GLU A 155 -3.41 -26.12 -1.65
C GLU A 155 -4.18 -24.79 -1.55
N GLY A 156 -4.59 -24.29 -2.71
CA GLY A 156 -5.42 -23.09 -2.83
C GLY A 156 -4.68 -21.78 -2.54
N PHE A 157 -5.43 -20.80 -2.04
CA PHE A 157 -4.98 -19.42 -1.84
C PHE A 157 -5.15 -18.97 -0.38
N ARG A 158 -4.66 -19.79 0.56
CA ARG A 158 -4.79 -19.54 2.00
C ARG A 158 -3.61 -18.75 2.57
N CYS A 159 -2.40 -19.05 2.09
CA CYS A 159 -1.18 -18.40 2.54
C CYS A 159 -0.65 -17.47 1.45
N ILE A 160 -1.14 -16.23 1.44
CA ILE A 160 -0.66 -15.19 0.52
C ILE A 160 0.01 -14.11 1.34
N ARG A 161 1.19 -13.69 0.88
CA ARG A 161 1.89 -12.54 1.44
C ARG A 161 1.94 -11.44 0.41
N VAL A 162 1.59 -10.24 0.84
CA VAL A 162 1.64 -9.03 0.02
C VAL A 162 2.69 -8.10 0.62
N HIS A 163 3.41 -7.39 -0.25
CA HIS A 163 4.38 -6.38 0.16
C HIS A 163 3.69 -5.26 0.95
N CYS A 164 4.14 -5.04 2.18
CA CYS A 164 3.65 -3.95 3.03
C CYS A 164 4.46 -2.67 2.79
N PRO A 165 3.83 -1.49 2.63
CA PRO A 165 4.52 -0.21 2.62
C PRO A 165 5.48 -0.07 3.82
N GLY A 166 6.71 0.37 3.56
CA GLY A 166 7.77 0.46 4.58
C GLY A 166 8.53 -0.84 4.86
N ALA A 167 8.03 -2.01 4.42
CA ALA A 167 8.75 -3.27 4.56
C ALA A 167 9.82 -3.46 3.47
N THR A 168 10.86 -4.22 3.78
CA THR A 168 11.81 -4.72 2.79
C THR A 168 11.14 -5.74 1.87
N GLU A 169 11.65 -5.91 0.66
CA GLU A 169 11.16 -6.96 -0.24
C GLU A 169 11.35 -8.35 0.37
N SER A 170 12.48 -8.56 1.06
CA SER A 170 12.77 -9.81 1.77
C SER A 170 11.69 -10.19 2.76
N ALA A 171 10.97 -9.24 3.39
CA ALA A 171 9.86 -9.55 4.30
C ALA A 171 8.66 -10.24 3.62
N THR A 172 8.60 -10.21 2.29
CA THR A 172 7.54 -10.83 1.47
C THR A 172 7.93 -12.24 0.99
N VAL A 173 9.22 -12.50 0.79
CA VAL A 173 9.77 -13.72 0.15
C VAL A 173 10.82 -14.45 0.99
N ARG A 174 10.61 -14.54 2.31
CA ARG A 174 11.51 -15.31 3.18
C ARG A 174 11.28 -16.81 3.03
N ASN A 175 12.31 -17.59 3.34
CA ASN A 175 12.28 -19.05 3.26
C ASN A 175 11.94 -19.72 4.61
N ASP A 176 11.74 -18.94 5.67
CA ASP A 176 11.51 -19.44 7.02
C ASP A 176 10.07 -19.22 7.51
N PHE A 177 9.14 -19.04 6.57
CA PHE A 177 7.74 -18.96 6.90
C PHE A 177 7.19 -20.32 7.31
N VAL A 178 6.33 -20.31 8.33
CA VAL A 178 5.67 -21.50 8.86
C VAL A 178 4.16 -21.36 8.74
N CYS A 179 3.51 -22.50 8.54
CA CYS A 179 2.06 -22.61 8.44
C CYS A 179 1.44 -22.25 9.79
N SER A 180 0.46 -21.35 9.82
CA SER A 180 -0.21 -20.96 11.06
C SER A 180 -1.12 -22.05 11.64
N LEU A 181 -1.39 -23.12 10.89
CA LEU A 181 -2.24 -24.23 11.34
C LEU A 181 -1.45 -25.41 11.92
N CYS A 182 -0.39 -25.85 11.24
CA CYS A 182 0.37 -27.05 11.63
C CYS A 182 1.86 -26.78 11.92
N SER A 183 2.30 -25.51 11.83
CA SER A 183 3.70 -25.10 12.03
C SER A 183 4.73 -25.68 11.06
N SER A 184 4.30 -26.47 10.07
CA SER A 184 5.17 -26.97 9.01
C SER A 184 5.69 -25.81 8.14
N PRO A 185 6.86 -25.98 7.49
CA PRO A 185 7.38 -24.97 6.56
C PRO A 185 6.40 -24.61 5.45
N LEU A 186 6.47 -23.36 5.01
CA LEU A 186 5.76 -22.86 3.83
C LEU A 186 6.74 -22.75 2.66
N GLN A 187 6.36 -23.30 1.52
CA GLN A 187 7.11 -23.20 0.28
C GLN A 187 6.42 -22.22 -0.68
N GLU A 188 7.19 -21.31 -1.27
CA GLU A 188 6.67 -20.38 -2.26
C GLU A 188 6.30 -21.11 -3.56
N ASP A 189 5.12 -20.81 -4.09
CA ASP A 189 4.78 -21.15 -5.46
C ASP A 189 5.15 -20.01 -6.41
N MET A 190 6.33 -20.14 -7.01
CA MET A 190 6.90 -19.14 -7.92
C MET A 190 6.02 -18.84 -9.14
N LYS A 191 5.11 -19.74 -9.55
CA LYS A 191 4.20 -19.51 -10.69
C LYS A 191 3.24 -18.36 -10.41
N PHE A 192 2.95 -18.12 -9.14
CA PHE A 192 1.98 -17.14 -8.65
C PHE A 192 2.66 -15.89 -8.08
N ARG A 193 3.97 -15.72 -8.30
CA ARG A 193 4.67 -14.50 -7.87
C ARG A 193 4.19 -13.30 -8.69
N VAL A 194 3.74 -12.27 -7.99
CA VAL A 194 3.31 -11.00 -8.61
C VAL A 194 4.43 -9.98 -8.48
N LEU A 195 4.87 -9.44 -9.61
CA LEU A 195 5.91 -8.42 -9.69
C LEU A 195 5.30 -7.05 -10.00
N GLY A 196 5.84 -6.02 -9.35
CA GLY A 196 5.55 -4.62 -9.63
C GLY A 196 6.79 -3.86 -10.06
N ASP A 197 6.59 -2.62 -10.50
CA ASP A 197 7.67 -1.68 -10.81
C ASP A 197 8.03 -0.85 -9.59
N LYS A 198 9.33 -0.74 -9.31
CA LYS A 198 9.90 0.10 -8.27
C LYS A 198 10.92 1.04 -8.90
N GLN A 199 10.90 2.29 -8.44
CA GLN A 199 11.92 3.27 -8.77
C GLN A 199 12.44 3.92 -7.49
N ILE A 200 13.75 4.16 -7.46
CA ILE A 200 14.42 4.84 -6.35
C ILE A 200 14.66 6.28 -6.78
N VAL A 201 14.29 7.24 -5.93
CA VAL A 201 14.44 8.67 -6.19
C VAL A 201 15.14 9.32 -5.01
N GLU A 202 16.20 10.08 -5.27
CA GLU A 202 16.85 10.90 -4.26
C GLU A 202 16.29 12.32 -4.30
N MET A 203 15.85 12.80 -3.14
CA MET A 203 15.21 14.11 -3.00
C MET A 203 15.89 14.94 -1.90
N ILE A 204 16.03 16.24 -2.14
CA ILE A 204 16.48 17.22 -1.15
C ILE A 204 15.35 18.19 -0.78
N ASP A 205 15.45 18.83 0.37
CA ASP A 205 14.48 19.85 0.81
C ASP A 205 14.46 21.06 -0.15
N ALA A 206 13.26 21.51 -0.54
CA ALA A 206 13.07 22.63 -1.44
C ALA A 206 13.69 23.95 -0.91
N LYS A 207 13.80 24.11 0.42
CA LYS A 207 14.41 25.28 1.06
C LYS A 207 15.88 25.46 0.68
N ILE A 208 16.56 24.39 0.27
CA ILE A 208 17.98 24.45 -0.15
C ILE A 208 18.17 25.34 -1.38
N LEU A 209 17.17 25.49 -2.25
CA LEU A 209 17.29 26.40 -3.41
C LEU A 209 17.56 27.84 -2.98
N ASN A 210 17.03 28.28 -1.85
CA ASN A 210 17.27 29.63 -1.36
C ASN A 210 18.73 29.82 -0.92
N ALA A 211 19.36 28.77 -0.38
CA ALA A 211 20.79 28.78 -0.06
C ALA A 211 21.67 28.74 -1.32
N LEU A 212 21.26 27.99 -2.35
CA LEU A 212 22.02 27.86 -3.62
C LEU A 212 21.94 29.10 -4.51
N LYS A 213 20.98 30.01 -4.29
CA LYS A 213 20.82 31.26 -5.06
C LYS A 213 21.93 32.31 -4.81
N GLY A 214 22.86 32.08 -3.88
CA GLY A 214 24.02 32.97 -3.66
C GLY A 214 23.72 34.33 -3.01
N TYR A 215 22.45 34.64 -2.73
CA TYR A 215 22.00 35.89 -2.08
C TYR A 215 21.78 35.72 -0.56
N SER A 216 22.66 35.03 0.16
CA SER A 216 22.55 34.94 1.62
C SER A 216 23.34 36.09 2.28
N VAL A 217 22.62 37.09 2.77
CA VAL A 217 23.17 38.15 3.65
C VAL A 217 23.56 37.57 5.02
N ASP A 218 22.98 36.45 5.41
CA ASP A 218 23.29 35.74 6.66
C ASP A 218 24.20 34.53 6.46
N LYS A 219 25.28 34.47 7.24
CA LYS A 219 26.21 33.32 7.37
C LYS A 219 25.57 32.16 8.16
N SER A 220 24.34 31.78 7.84
CA SER A 220 23.72 30.61 8.48
C SER A 220 24.32 29.33 7.91
N HIS A 221 24.91 28.48 8.74
CA HIS A 221 25.32 27.14 8.36
C HIS A 221 24.09 26.33 7.92
N PHE A 222 24.10 25.80 6.70
CA PHE A 222 23.04 24.93 6.19
C PHE A 222 23.54 23.51 6.02
N ARG A 223 22.72 22.53 6.42
CA ARG A 223 22.96 21.11 6.19
C ARG A 223 22.16 20.68 4.96
N ILE A 224 22.85 20.17 3.95
CA ILE A 224 22.22 19.50 2.81
C ILE A 224 22.07 18.03 3.16
N GLN A 225 20.86 17.52 3.12
CA GLN A 225 20.56 16.10 3.32
C GLN A 225 19.65 15.62 2.20
N ALA A 226 20.08 14.57 1.52
CA ALA A 226 19.26 13.84 0.56
C ALA A 226 18.57 12.66 1.27
N PHE A 227 17.40 12.30 0.77
CA PHE A 227 16.64 11.15 1.24
C PHE A 227 16.12 10.33 0.07
N THR A 228 16.17 9.02 0.28
CA THR A 228 15.74 8.01 -0.69
C THR A 228 14.24 7.75 -0.59
N LEU A 229 13.52 8.00 -1.68
CA LEU A 229 12.12 7.65 -1.85
C LEU A 229 11.98 6.39 -2.70
N PHE A 230 11.10 5.48 -2.27
CA PHE A 230 10.75 4.26 -3.01
C PHE A 230 9.39 4.43 -3.66
N LEU A 231 9.37 4.70 -4.96
CA LEU A 231 8.16 4.78 -5.77
C LEU A 231 7.72 3.37 -6.19
N ARG A 232 6.43 3.06 -6.04
CA ARG A 232 5.85 1.70 -6.15
C ARG A 232 4.40 1.71 -6.64
#